data_AF-A0A504Y9H9-F1
#
_entry.id   AF-A0A504Y9H9-F1
#
_cell.length_a   1.000
_cell.length_b   1.000
_cell.length_c   1.000
_cell.angle_alpha   90.00
_cell.angle_beta   90.00
_cell.angle_gamma   90.00
#
_symmetry.space_group_name_H-M   'P 1'
#
loop_
_entity.id
_entity.type
_entity.pdbx_description
1 polymer ?
#
loop_
_entity_poly.entity_id
_entity_poly.type
_entity_poly.pdbx_seq_one_letter_code
_entity_poly.pdbx_strand_id
1 'polypeptide(L)'
;MLGGVLGSFAAGAALAFNFYAGRPLYAQLYRTLLLTGFGYGVGYGIELVHERRKRVHLIAIENYKSLFPERIPVKVSQTYNDVLSEWRPKR
;
A
#
# COMPACT_ATOMS: atom_id res chain seq x y z
N MET A 1 -4.78 -2.06 5.78
CA MET A 1 -3.75 -2.73 6.64
C MET A 1 -2.91 -1.73 7.45
N LEU A 2 -2.60 -0.56 6.90
CA LEU A 2 -1.77 0.49 7.53
C LEU A 2 -2.36 1.02 8.84
N GLY A 3 -3.69 1.11 8.96
CA GLY A 3 -4.36 1.46 10.22
C GLY A 3 -4.05 0.48 11.36
N GLY A 4 -4.07 -0.84 11.07
CA GLY A 4 -3.69 -1.86 12.05
C GLY A 4 -2.23 -1.74 12.48
N VAL A 5 -1.33 -1.53 11.51
CA VAL A 5 0.12 -1.40 11.78
C VAL A 5 0.43 -0.17 12.63
N LEU A 6 -0.12 1.00 12.29
CA LEU A 6 0.10 2.23 13.06
C LEU A 6 -0.57 2.19 14.42
N GLY A 7 -1.75 1.56 14.53
CA GLY A 7 -2.40 1.31 15.82
C GLY A 7 -1.56 0.41 16.72
N SER A 8 -1.09 -0.73 16.23
CA SER A 8 -0.23 -1.65 16.98
C SER A 8 1.11 -1.03 17.37
N PHE A 9 1.70 -0.22 16.48
CA PHE A 9 2.92 0.55 16.78
C PHE A 9 2.68 1.55 17.92
N ALA A 10 1.57 2.31 17.86
CA ALA A 10 1.22 3.28 18.90
C ALA A 10 0.96 2.60 20.25
N ALA A 11 0.30 1.44 20.25
CA ALA A 11 0.11 0.61 21.43
C ALA A 11 1.44 0.15 22.03
N GLY A 12 2.33 -0.39 21.18
CA GLY A 12 3.66 -0.85 21.59
C GLY A 12 4.53 0.28 22.16
N ALA A 13 4.51 1.45 21.53
CA ALA A 13 5.22 2.63 22.01
C ALA A 13 4.71 3.12 23.38
N ALA A 14 3.39 3.09 23.61
CA ALA A 14 2.80 3.46 24.89
C ALA A 14 3.17 2.47 26.01
N LEU A 15 3.17 1.16 25.72
CA LEU A 15 3.59 0.13 26.66
C LEU A 15 5.09 0.22 26.97
N ALA A 16 5.93 0.43 25.95
CA ALA A 16 7.36 0.65 26.12
C ALA A 16 7.64 1.87 27.00
N PHE A 17 6.92 2.98 26.80
CA PHE A 17 7.04 4.18 27.65
C PHE A 17 6.76 3.87 29.12
N ASN A 18 5.72 3.07 29.41
CA ASN A 18 5.42 2.67 30.79
C ASN A 18 6.54 1.80 31.37
N PHE A 19 7.08 0.86 30.59
CA PHE A 19 8.21 0.03 31.00
C PHE A 19 9.47 0.87 31.31
N TYR A 20 9.84 1.80 30.44
CA TYR A 20 10.98 2.70 30.66
C TYR A 20 10.80 3.62 31.88
N ALA A 21 9.56 4.02 32.18
CA ALA A 21 9.26 4.85 33.34
C ALA A 21 9.17 4.05 34.67
N GLY A 22 9.46 2.74 34.65
CA GLY A 22 9.31 1.87 35.83
C GLY A 22 7.85 1.70 36.28
N ARG A 23 6.88 1.99 35.42
CA ARG A 23 5.45 1.90 35.70
C ARG A 23 4.93 0.54 35.25
N PRO A 24 3.91 -0.03 35.93
CA PRO A 24 3.28 -1.25 35.46
C PRO A 24 2.69 -1.04 34.05
N LEU A 25 2.71 -2.08 33.22
CA LEU A 25 2.29 -2.00 31.81
C LEU A 25 0.84 -1.51 31.63
N TYR A 26 -0.03 -1.86 32.59
CA TYR A 26 -1.43 -1.46 32.62
C TYR A 26 -1.66 -0.02 33.10
N ALA A 27 -0.62 0.69 33.57
CA ALA A 27 -0.73 2.09 33.95
C ALA A 27 -1.16 2.92 32.73
N GLN A 28 -2.09 3.85 32.92
CA GLN A 28 -2.56 4.75 31.85
C GLN A 28 -3.13 4.01 30.62
N LEU A 29 -3.84 2.90 30.84
CA LEU A 29 -4.49 2.10 29.79
C LEU A 29 -5.37 2.94 28.84
N TYR A 30 -6.07 3.94 29.38
CA TYR A 30 -6.86 4.90 28.60
C TYR A 30 -6.00 5.64 27.55
N ARG A 31 -4.76 6.00 27.89
CA ARG A 31 -3.82 6.69 27.01
C ARG A 31 -3.38 5.77 25.87
N THR A 32 -3.10 4.52 26.17
CA THR A 32 -2.76 3.49 25.18
C THR A 32 -3.91 3.28 24.21
N LEU A 33 -5.15 3.18 24.70
CA LEU A 33 -6.34 3.03 23.85
C LEU A 33 -6.54 4.24 22.94
N LEU A 34 -6.41 5.46 23.48
CA LEU A 34 -6.53 6.70 22.68
C LEU A 34 -5.46 6.79 21.60
N LEU A 35 -4.20 6.50 21.93
CA LEU A 35 -3.09 6.51 20.97
C LEU A 35 -3.25 5.44 19.89
N THR A 36 -3.72 4.25 20.27
CA THR A 36 -4.00 3.15 19.34
C THR A 36 -5.12 3.53 18.37
N GLY A 37 -6.23 4.07 18.89
CA GLY A 37 -7.35 4.52 18.08
C GLY A 37 -6.97 5.67 17.14
N PHE A 38 -6.15 6.61 17.62
CA PHE A 38 -5.61 7.69 16.80
C PHE A 38 -4.71 7.15 15.68
N GLY A 39 -3.76 6.26 16.01
CA GLY A 39 -2.88 5.62 15.02
C GLY A 39 -3.66 4.85 13.95
N TYR A 40 -4.73 4.16 14.35
CA TYR A 40 -5.61 3.47 13.43
C TYR A 40 -6.33 4.44 12.48
N GLY A 41 -6.93 5.51 13.02
CA GLY A 41 -7.65 6.51 12.21
C GLY A 41 -6.72 7.23 11.23
N VAL A 42 -5.51 7.59 11.66
CA VAL A 42 -4.48 8.19 10.80
C VAL A 42 -4.10 7.23 9.67
N GLY A 43 -3.85 5.96 9.99
CA GLY A 43 -3.51 4.97 8.97
C GLY A 43 -4.61 4.76 7.94
N TYR A 44 -5.88 4.74 8.36
CA TYR A 44 -7.01 4.67 7.45
C TYR A 44 -7.07 5.89 6.51
N GLY A 45 -6.87 7.10 7.04
CA GLY A 45 -6.83 8.32 6.23
C GLY A 45 -5.71 8.31 5.19
N ILE A 46 -4.53 7.82 5.55
CA ILE A 46 -3.39 7.67 4.63
C ILE A 46 -3.72 6.68 3.52
N GLU A 47 -4.30 5.51 3.85
CA GLU A 47 -4.71 4.52 2.85
C GLU A 47 -5.71 5.12 1.86
N LEU A 48 -6.74 5.82 2.36
CA LEU A 48 -7.76 6.45 1.53
C LEU A 48 -7.16 7.46 0.53
N VAL A 49 -6.23 8.32 0.98
CA VAL A 49 -5.56 9.30 0.12
C VAL A 49 -4.67 8.60 -0.90
N HIS A 50 -3.96 7.55 -0.49
CA HIS A 50 -3.08 6.79 -1.37
C HIS A 50 -3.86 6.08 -2.49
N GLU A 51 -4.97 5.44 -2.14
CA GLU A 51 -5.87 4.79 -3.12
C GLU A 51 -6.50 5.81 -4.07
N ARG A 52 -6.94 6.97 -3.57
CA ARG A 52 -7.44 8.05 -4.41
C ARG A 52 -6.41 8.51 -5.43
N ARG A 53 -5.16 8.70 -5.01
CA ARG A 53 -4.06 9.09 -5.91
C ARG A 53 -3.81 8.04 -6.99
N LYS A 54 -3.77 6.75 -6.62
CA LYS A 54 -3.64 5.64 -7.58
C LYS A 54 -4.77 5.64 -8.61
N ARG A 55 -6.02 5.80 -8.15
CA ARG A 55 -7.19 5.83 -9.02
C ARG A 55 -7.13 7.00 -10.00
N VAL A 56 -6.82 8.20 -9.52
CA VAL A 56 -6.68 9.40 -10.37
C VAL A 56 -5.57 9.19 -11.41
N HIS A 57 -4.45 8.59 -11.02
CA HIS A 57 -3.36 8.30 -11.94
C HIS A 57 -3.76 7.32 -13.05
N LEU A 58 -4.47 6.24 -12.70
CA LEU A 58 -4.98 5.27 -13.69
C LEU A 58 -5.98 5.93 -14.66
N ILE A 59 -6.91 6.73 -14.14
CA ILE A 59 -7.88 7.47 -14.96
C ILE A 59 -7.16 8.43 -15.90
N ALA A 60 -6.13 9.13 -15.43
CA ALA A 60 -5.35 10.03 -16.27
C ALA A 60 -4.62 9.29 -17.40
N ILE A 61 -4.06 8.11 -17.11
CA ILE A 61 -3.46 7.24 -18.13
C ILE A 61 -4.52 6.84 -19.15
N GLU A 62 -5.65 6.27 -18.70
CA GLU A 62 -6.72 5.82 -19.59
C GLU A 62 -7.25 6.94 -20.47
N ASN A 63 -7.48 8.13 -19.91
CA ASN A 63 -7.87 9.32 -20.67
C ASN A 63 -6.81 9.75 -21.69
N TYR A 64 -5.52 9.67 -21.34
CA TYR A 64 -4.47 9.96 -22.30
C TYR A 64 -4.45 8.94 -23.45
N LYS A 65 -4.68 7.65 -23.15
CA LYS A 65 -4.76 6.60 -24.17
C LYS A 65 -5.92 6.82 -25.14
N SER A 66 -7.08 7.25 -24.63
CA SER A 66 -8.26 7.48 -25.46
C SER A 66 -8.14 8.72 -26.34
N LEU A 67 -7.45 9.77 -25.86
CA LEU A 67 -7.23 11.00 -26.63
C LEU A 67 -6.22 10.85 -27.76
N PHE A 68 -5.23 9.96 -27.61
CA PHE A 68 -4.14 9.78 -28.58
C PHE A 68 -3.94 8.30 -28.92
N PRO A 69 -4.92 7.65 -29.56
CA PRO A 69 -4.84 6.23 -29.89
C PRO A 69 -3.68 5.91 -30.83
N GLU A 70 -3.29 6.83 -31.70
CA GLU A 70 -2.16 6.65 -32.63
C GLU A 70 -0.79 6.53 -31.94
N ARG A 71 -0.65 7.07 -30.72
CA ARG A 71 0.62 7.05 -29.97
C ARG A 71 0.86 5.74 -29.23
N ILE A 72 -0.15 4.89 -29.14
CA ILE A 72 -0.10 3.62 -28.41
C ILE A 72 -0.21 2.50 -29.42
N PRO A 73 0.92 1.97 -29.92
CA PRO A 73 0.88 0.89 -30.89
C PRO A 73 0.22 -0.32 -30.24
N VAL A 74 -0.87 -0.80 -30.86
CA VAL A 74 -1.53 -2.04 -30.46
C VAL A 74 -0.58 -3.19 -30.84
N LYS A 75 0.02 -3.84 -29.84
CA LYS A 75 0.76 -5.07 -30.09
C LYS A 75 -0.22 -6.14 -30.57
N VAL A 76 -0.07 -6.55 -31.81
CA VAL A 76 -0.73 -7.75 -32.33
C VAL A 76 -0.19 -8.93 -31.53
N SER A 77 -1.06 -9.73 -30.92
CA SER A 77 -0.64 -10.94 -30.21
C SER A 77 -0.06 -11.92 -31.23
N GLN A 78 1.25 -12.14 -31.18
CA GLN A 78 1.89 -13.18 -31.99
C GLN A 78 1.55 -14.54 -31.39
N THR A 79 1.10 -15.47 -32.22
CA THR A 79 0.87 -16.85 -31.78
C THR A 79 2.22 -17.56 -31.72
N TYR A 80 2.36 -18.63 -30.94
CA TYR A 80 3.61 -19.42 -30.87
C TYR A 80 4.11 -19.89 -32.25
N ASN A 81 3.20 -20.05 -33.22
CA ASN A 81 3.55 -20.40 -34.61
C ASN A 81 4.22 -19.25 -35.38
N ASP A 82 4.06 -18.00 -34.94
CA ASP A 82 4.60 -16.79 -35.58
C ASP A 82 5.98 -16.40 -35.00
N VAL A 83 6.37 -17.00 -33.87
CA VAL A 83 7.58 -16.64 -33.12
C VAL A 83 8.63 -17.74 -33.28
N LEU A 84 9.60 -17.52 -34.17
CA LEU A 84 10.81 -18.34 -34.25
C LEU A 84 11.78 -17.94 -33.14
N SER A 85 11.63 -18.53 -31.95
CA SER A 85 12.62 -18.41 -30.88
C SER A 85 13.76 -19.40 -31.08
N GLU A 86 15.01 -18.98 -30.83
CA GLU A 86 16.17 -19.87 -30.87
C GLU A 86 16.02 -21.01 -29.85
N TRP A 87 16.01 -22.26 -30.32
CA TRP A 87 15.93 -23.44 -29.45
C TRP A 87 17.29 -23.72 -28.81
N ARG A 88 17.38 -23.58 -27.49
CA ARG A 88 18.59 -23.89 -26.70
C ARG A 88 18.35 -25.10 -25.79
N PRO A 89 18.66 -26.33 -26.23
CA PRO A 89 18.50 -27.52 -25.41
C PRO A 89 19.48 -27.49 -24.23
N LYS A 90 18.98 -27.84 -23.04
CA LYS A 90 19.81 -28.07 -21.86
C LYS A 90 20.38 -29.47 -21.97
N ARG A 91 21.70 -29.57 -22.17
CA ARG A 91 22.45 -30.83 -22.21
C ARG A 91 22.86 -31.26 -20.81
#